data_AF-A0A3D1A0S4-F1
#
_entry.id   AF-A0A3D1A0S4-F1
#
_cell.length_a   1.000
_cell.length_b   1.000
_cell.length_c   1.000
_cell.angle_alpha   90.00
_cell.angle_beta   90.00
_cell.angle_gamma   90.00
#
_symmetry.space_group_name_H-M   'P 1'
#
loop_
_entity.id
_entity.type
_entity.pdbx_description
1 polymer ?
#
loop_
_entity_poly.entity_id
_entity_poly.type
_entity_poly.pdbx_seq_one_letter_code
_entity_poly.pdbx_strand_id
1 'polypeptide(L)' 'SINAVKGVEIGAGFDVVTGRGTEQRDELTSNGFVANHAGGILGGISTGQDIVVNIALKPTSSITTPARTIDLDG' A
#
# COMPACT_ATOMS: atom_id res chain seq x y z
N SER A 1 9.75 5.11 10.03
CA SER A 1 8.82 3.96 10.00
C SER A 1 7.72 4.21 11.01
N ILE A 2 6.51 3.72 10.76
CA ILE A 2 5.40 3.80 11.71
C ILE A 2 5.30 2.46 12.42
N ASN A 3 5.21 2.48 13.75
CA ASN A 3 5.06 1.26 14.53
C ASN A 3 3.81 0.47 14.09
N ALA A 4 3.90 -0.86 14.17
CA ALA A 4 2.88 -1.80 13.71
C ALA A 4 2.63 -1.88 12.20
N VAL A 5 3.23 -1.03 11.34
CA VAL A 5 3.12 -1.19 9.88
C VAL A 5 3.87 -2.45 9.42
N LYS A 6 3.18 -3.28 8.62
CA LYS A 6 3.67 -4.54 8.05
C LYS A 6 3.80 -4.51 6.53
N GLY A 7 3.18 -3.55 5.86
CA GLY A 7 3.23 -3.37 4.42
C GLY A 7 2.87 -1.94 4.03
N VAL A 8 3.38 -1.50 2.88
CA VAL A 8 3.08 -0.20 2.27
C VAL A 8 2.82 -0.45 0.79
N GLU A 9 1.77 0.17 0.28
CA GLU A 9 1.35 0.03 -1.11
C GLU A 9 1.08 1.40 -1.72
N ILE A 10 1.37 1.55 -3.02
CA ILE A 10 1.12 2.78 -3.78
C ILE A 10 0.09 2.49 -4.85
N GLY A 11 -0.92 3.35 -4.98
CA GLY A 11 -1.98 3.20 -5.98
C GLY A 11 -2.75 1.89 -5.83
N ALA A 12 -2.86 1.14 -6.93
CA ALA A 12 -3.45 -0.19 -6.98
C ALA A 12 -2.65 -1.24 -6.18
N GLY A 13 -1.45 -0.89 -5.70
CA GLY A 13 -0.78 -1.64 -4.66
C GLY A 13 -0.46 -3.08 -5.04
N PHE A 14 -0.78 -4.02 -4.16
CA PHE A 14 -0.53 -5.44 -4.43
C PHE A 14 -1.53 -6.05 -5.42
N ASP A 15 -2.67 -5.42 -5.70
CA ASP A 15 -3.65 -5.96 -6.66
C ASP A 15 -3.08 -6.06 -8.08
N VAL A 16 -2.08 -5.22 -8.41
CA VAL A 16 -1.40 -5.22 -9.72
C VAL A 16 -0.74 -6.55 -10.07
N VAL A 17 -0.36 -7.37 -9.07
CA VAL A 17 0.31 -8.67 -9.30
C VAL A 17 -0.61 -9.68 -9.98
N THR A 18 -1.93 -9.49 -9.87
CA THR A 18 -2.94 -10.37 -10.46
C THR A 18 -3.55 -9.81 -11.74
N GLY A 19 -3.32 -8.53 -12.03
CA GLY A 19 -3.88 -7.82 -13.18
C GLY A 19 -3.05 -7.93 -14.47
N ARG A 20 -3.69 -7.69 -15.61
CA ARG A 20 -2.98 -7.57 -16.90
C ARG A 20 -2.47 -6.14 -17.10
N GLY A 21 -1.36 -5.98 -17.82
CA GLY A 21 -0.86 -4.65 -18.21
C GLY A 21 -1.81 -3.86 -19.12
N THR A 22 -2.81 -4.50 -19.73
CA THR A 22 -3.91 -3.81 -20.45
C THR A 22 -4.93 -3.18 -19.49
N GLU A 23 -5.05 -3.68 -18.27
CA GLU A 23 -6.01 -3.23 -17.27
C GLU A 23 -5.37 -2.24 -16.29
N GLN A 24 -4.09 -2.44 -15.97
CA GLN A 24 -3.36 -1.66 -14.96
C GLN A 24 -2.62 -0.44 -15.52
N ARG A 25 -2.62 -0.24 -16.85
CA ARG A 25 -1.98 0.94 -17.43
C ARG A 25 -2.83 2.18 -17.17
N ASP A 26 -2.19 3.27 -16.78
CA ASP A 26 -2.83 4.57 -16.74
C ASP A 26 -2.70 5.25 -18.09
N GLU A 27 -3.80 5.27 -18.86
CA GLU A 27 -3.81 5.93 -20.17
C GLU A 27 -3.81 7.46 -20.00
N LEU A 28 -3.05 8.12 -20.88
CA LEU A 28 -2.89 9.58 -20.88
C LEU A 28 -3.63 10.18 -22.07
N THR A 29 -4.46 11.20 -21.80
CA THR A 29 -5.16 12.00 -22.82
C THR A 29 -4.68 13.45 -22.78
N SER A 30 -5.18 14.29 -23.69
CA SER A 30 -4.93 15.74 -23.66
C SER A 30 -5.44 16.42 -22.38
N ASN A 31 -6.38 15.79 -21.67
CA ASN A 31 -6.96 16.30 -20.43
C ASN A 31 -6.30 15.70 -19.18
N GLY A 32 -5.26 14.88 -19.35
CA GLY A 32 -4.58 14.17 -18.26
C GLY A 32 -4.86 12.67 -18.26
N PHE A 33 -4.38 12.01 -17.20
CA PHE A 33 -4.56 10.58 -16.99
C PHE A 33 -6.02 10.24 -16.73
N VAL A 34 -6.50 9.15 -17.34
CA VAL A 34 -7.91 8.70 -17.19
C VAL A 34 -8.10 7.77 -15.99
N ALA A 35 -7.02 7.24 -15.43
CA ALA A 35 -6.99 6.37 -14.27
C ALA A 35 -5.74 6.64 -13.42
N ASN A 36 -5.73 6.15 -12.16
CA ASN A 36 -4.64 6.40 -11.21
C ASN A 36 -4.17 5.11 -10.52
N HIS A 37 -3.95 4.03 -11.27
CA HIS A 37 -3.45 2.77 -10.74
C HIS A 37 -2.00 2.89 -10.23
N ALA A 38 -1.20 3.79 -10.81
CA ALA A 38 0.13 4.13 -10.34
C ALA A 38 0.14 4.94 -9.03
N GLY A 39 -1.03 5.38 -8.55
CA GLY A 39 -1.16 6.10 -7.28
C GLY A 39 -0.42 7.42 -7.25
N GLY A 40 -0.44 8.15 -8.37
CA GLY A 40 0.21 9.44 -8.53
C GLY A 40 1.73 9.37 -8.69
N ILE A 41 2.32 8.16 -8.76
CA ILE A 41 3.76 7.95 -8.85
C ILE A 41 4.08 7.00 -10.00
N LEU A 42 4.62 7.52 -11.09
CA LEU A 42 5.04 6.74 -12.26
C LEU A 42 6.56 6.87 -12.46
N GLY A 43 7.25 5.73 -12.55
CA GLY A 43 8.72 5.73 -12.66
C GLY A 43 9.44 6.38 -11.48
N GLY A 44 8.78 6.43 -10.30
CA GLY A 44 9.32 7.10 -9.10
C GLY A 44 9.16 8.63 -9.10
N ILE A 45 8.41 9.20 -10.05
CA ILE A 45 8.17 10.64 -10.17
C ILE A 45 6.67 10.91 -10.03
N SER A 46 6.31 12.04 -9.40
CA SER A 46 4.91 12.44 -9.28
C SER A 46 4.30 12.74 -10.65
N THR A 47 3.08 12.25 -10.88
CA THR A 47 2.36 12.45 -12.16
C THR A 47 1.45 13.67 -12.18
N GLY A 48 1.26 14.32 -11.02
CA GLY A 48 0.31 15.42 -10.82
C GLY A 48 -1.10 14.95 -10.45
N GLN A 49 -1.36 13.64 -10.48
CA GLN A 49 -2.55 13.03 -9.88
C GLN A 49 -2.36 12.90 -8.37
N ASP A 50 -3.45 12.57 -7.66
CA ASP A 50 -3.39 12.29 -6.22
C ASP A 50 -2.38 11.18 -5.92
N ILE A 51 -1.51 11.44 -4.94
CA ILE A 51 -0.61 10.42 -4.41
C ILE A 51 -1.40 9.54 -3.45
N VAL A 52 -1.62 8.29 -3.85
CA VAL A 52 -2.40 7.31 -3.09
C VAL A 52 -1.45 6.33 -2.41
N VAL A 53 -1.47 6.30 -1.08
CA VAL A 53 -0.64 5.41 -0.26
C VAL A 53 -1.52 4.68 0.73
N ASN A 54 -1.41 3.36 0.75
CA ASN A 54 -2.06 2.49 1.73
C ASN A 54 -1.01 1.85 2.64
N ILE A 55 -1.37 1.65 3.90
CA ILE A 55 -0.51 0.96 4.88
C ILE A 55 -1.28 -0.16 5.56
N ALA A 56 -0.63 -1.32 5.72
CA ALA A 56 -1.16 -2.44 6.46
C ALA A 56 -0.64 -2.39 7.91
N LEU A 57 -1.51 -2.18 8.89
CA LEU A 57 -1.15 -2.22 10.31
C LEU A 57 -1.48 -3.59 10.90
N LYS A 58 -0.52 -4.18 11.62
CA LYS A 58 -0.83 -5.34 12.48
C LYS A 58 -1.77 -4.92 13.61
N PRO A 59 -2.64 -5.82 14.08
CA PRO A 59 -3.41 -5.60 15.31
C PRO A 59 -2.51 -5.38 16.53
N THR A 60 -3.02 -4.62 17.50
CA THR A 60 -2.35 -4.40 18.78
C THR A 60 -2.16 -5.71 19.51
N SER A 61 -0.93 -5.99 19.94
CA SER A 61 -0.59 -7.25 20.62
C SER A 61 -1.04 -7.28 22.09
N SER A 62 -1.21 -6.10 22.71
CA SER A 62 -1.71 -5.96 24.08
C SER A 62 -3.24 -5.99 24.09
N ILE A 63 -3.80 -7.16 24.38
CA ILE A 63 -5.25 -7.39 24.51
C ILE A 63 -5.54 -8.22 25.76
N THR A 64 -6.80 -8.28 26.18
CA THR A 64 -7.21 -8.96 27.42
C THR A 64 -7.16 -10.48 27.36
N THR A 65 -6.97 -11.05 26.17
CA THR A 65 -6.87 -12.50 25.96
C THR A 65 -5.48 -12.99 26.41
N PRO A 66 -5.39 -13.94 27.37
CA PRO A 66 -4.11 -14.53 27.76
C PRO A 66 -3.41 -15.19 26.58
N ALA A 67 -2.08 -15.04 26.52
CA ALA A 67 -1.23 -15.66 25.51
C ALA A 67 0.03 -16.23 26.17
N ARG A 68 0.63 -17.26 25.55
CA ARG A 68 1.91 -17.79 26.00
C ARG A 68 3.01 -16.79 25.72
N THR A 69 3.83 -16.51 26.72
CA THR A 69 5.08 -15.74 26.64
C THR A 69 6.01 -16.23 27.74
N ILE A 70 7.26 -15.78 27.71
CA ILE A 70 8.23 -15.92 28.79
C ILE A 70 8.45 -14.55 29.45
N ASP A 71 8.97 -14.55 30.67
CA ASP A 71 9.55 -13.37 31.29
C ASP A 71 11.08 -13.38 31.09
N LEU A 72 11.83 -12.68 31.94
CA LEU A 72 13.27 -12.58 31.82
C LEU A 72 14.02 -13.81 32.35
N ASP A 73 13.38 -14.65 33.18
CA ASP A 73 14.02 -15.78 33.88
C ASP A 73 13.77 -17.13 33.17
N GLY A 74 12.82 -17.18 32.23
CA GLY A 74 12.59 -18.33 31.34
C GLY A 74 11.26 -19.02 31.56
#